data_AF-A0A9D2JPD5-F1
#
_entry.id   AF-A0A9D2JPD5-F1
#
_cell.length_a   1.000
_cell.length_b   1.000
_cell.length_c   1.000
_cell.angle_alpha   90.00
_cell.angle_beta   90.00
_cell.angle_gamma   90.00
#
_symmetry.space_group_name_H-M   'P 1'
#
loop_
_entity.id
_entity.type
_entity.pdbx_description
1 polymer ?
#
loop_
_entity_poly.entity_id
_entity_poly.type
_entity_poly.pdbx_seq_one_letter_code
_entity_poly.pdbx_strand_id
1 'polypeptide(L)'
;MKYEEYIQTEAFRKFFKAEDRKKRWRLPILIGSGIILLMMIGALICLDFIPEEKRTDTLTVLGYVLIGASLAGLIVLAIFQSMSTSRDNNGNRLPAYSAAMLLFARENLSSGWHVENGLLTFCISVTTGAEQGKFNTVSLIRKEEKLELDLSGFSGTLTMQDILELILYGLFDFLENNAVQITAIKCCFWVDEVRGKEEFLYRDGKWRWLVRTIKGRYRNVVKYARRKNLIA
;
A
#
# COMPACT_ATOMS: atom_id res chain seq x y z
N MET A 1 14.55 -14.94 13.16
CA MET A 1 14.05 -15.83 12.09
C MET A 1 14.42 -15.21 10.77
N LYS A 2 14.80 -16.02 9.77
CA LYS A 2 15.10 -15.50 8.43
C LYS A 2 13.84 -15.21 7.61
N TYR A 3 13.89 -14.30 6.64
CA TYR A 3 12.80 -13.97 5.74
C TYR A 3 12.31 -15.22 4.99
N GLU A 4 13.23 -15.97 4.38
CA GLU A 4 12.94 -17.21 3.65
C GLU A 4 12.23 -18.26 4.51
N GLU A 5 12.62 -18.37 5.78
CA GLU A 5 11.95 -19.27 6.74
C GLU A 5 10.54 -18.77 7.06
N TYR A 6 10.37 -17.46 7.26
CA TYR A 6 9.09 -16.86 7.63
C TYR A 6 8.05 -16.98 6.51
N ILE A 7 8.44 -16.75 5.25
CA ILE A 7 7.50 -16.85 4.12
C ILE A 7 7.01 -18.29 3.87
N GLN A 8 7.72 -19.29 4.38
CA GLN A 8 7.30 -20.68 4.33
C GLN A 8 6.32 -21.07 5.45
N THR A 9 6.16 -20.24 6.49
CA THR A 9 5.27 -20.52 7.61
C THR A 9 3.80 -20.58 7.18
N GLU A 10 3.02 -21.41 7.88
CA GLU A 10 1.59 -21.52 7.63
C GLU A 10 0.86 -20.19 7.87
N ALA A 11 1.33 -19.39 8.83
CA ALA A 11 0.77 -18.07 9.13
C ALA A 11 0.84 -17.12 7.93
N PHE A 12 1.98 -17.09 7.23
CA PHE A 12 2.16 -16.28 6.03
C PHE A 12 1.48 -16.89 4.80
N ARG A 13 1.56 -18.20 4.61
CA ARG A 13 0.87 -18.89 3.49
C ARG A 13 -0.66 -18.79 3.59
N LYS A 14 -1.23 -18.78 4.79
CA LYS A 14 -2.67 -18.54 5.02
C LYS A 14 -3.11 -17.16 4.52
N PHE A 15 -2.25 -16.14 4.65
CA PHE A 15 -2.52 -14.81 4.11
C PHE A 15 -2.63 -14.83 2.57
N PHE A 16 -1.68 -15.45 1.85
CA PHE A 16 -1.76 -15.55 0.38
C PHE A 16 -2.95 -16.39 -0.10
N LYS A 17 -3.24 -17.52 0.55
CA LYS A 17 -4.44 -18.32 0.26
C LYS A 17 -5.73 -17.52 0.47
N ALA A 18 -5.77 -16.63 1.44
CA ALA A 18 -6.90 -15.72 1.65
C ALA A 18 -6.94 -14.62 0.57
N GLU A 19 -5.79 -14.08 0.16
CA GLU A 19 -5.68 -13.05 -0.89
C GLU A 19 -6.10 -13.58 -2.27
N ASP A 20 -5.76 -14.81 -2.62
CA ASP A 20 -6.23 -15.44 -3.87
C ASP A 20 -7.74 -15.71 -3.86
N ARG A 21 -8.30 -16.11 -2.71
CA ARG A 21 -9.76 -16.22 -2.55
C ARG A 21 -10.45 -14.86 -2.68
N LYS A 22 -9.79 -13.77 -2.26
CA LYS A 22 -10.29 -12.40 -2.37
C LYS A 22 -10.27 -11.87 -3.82
N LYS A 23 -9.35 -12.30 -4.68
CA LYS A 23 -9.35 -11.95 -6.12
C LYS A 23 -10.66 -12.35 -6.81
N ARG A 24 -11.29 -13.46 -6.40
CA ARG A 24 -12.60 -13.92 -6.92
C ARG A 24 -13.71 -12.88 -6.73
N TRP A 25 -13.59 -12.02 -5.71
CA TRP A 25 -14.60 -11.01 -5.39
C TRP A 25 -14.38 -9.67 -6.09
N ARG A 26 -13.23 -9.46 -6.76
CA ARG A 26 -12.94 -8.18 -7.45
C ARG A 26 -13.95 -7.88 -8.57
N LEU A 27 -14.22 -8.85 -9.44
CA LEU A 27 -15.16 -8.67 -10.55
C LEU A 27 -16.60 -8.44 -10.04
N PRO A 28 -17.14 -9.22 -9.08
CA PRO A 28 -18.43 -8.93 -8.44
C PRO A 28 -18.50 -7.55 -7.78
N ILE A 29 -17.45 -7.10 -7.09
CA ILE A 29 -17.41 -5.77 -6.46
C ILE A 29 -17.46 -4.67 -7.54
N LEU A 30 -16.73 -4.85 -8.63
CA LEU A 30 -16.68 -3.86 -9.72
C LEU A 30 -18.02 -3.77 -10.44
N ILE A 31 -18.64 -4.92 -10.74
CA ILE A 31 -20.00 -5.00 -11.29
C ILE A 31 -21.00 -4.37 -10.31
N GLY A 32 -20.93 -4.71 -9.03
CA GLY A 32 -21.79 -4.15 -7.98
C GLY A 32 -21.68 -2.63 -7.86
N SER A 33 -20.46 -2.09 -7.92
CA SER A 33 -20.22 -0.64 -7.91
C SER A 33 -20.84 0.05 -9.13
N GLY A 34 -20.75 -0.59 -10.31
CA GLY A 34 -21.40 -0.10 -11.53
C GLY A 34 -22.91 -0.07 -11.42
N ILE A 35 -23.51 -1.12 -10.85
CA ILE A 35 -24.97 -1.18 -10.63
C ILE A 35 -25.43 -0.09 -9.65
N ILE A 36 -24.71 0.11 -8.54
CA ILE A 36 -25.03 1.17 -7.57
C ILE A 36 -24.93 2.55 -8.23
N LEU A 37 -23.90 2.79 -9.04
CA LEU A 37 -23.76 4.04 -9.78
C LEU A 37 -24.93 4.28 -10.73
N LEU A 38 -25.36 3.25 -11.48
CA LEU A 38 -26.52 3.34 -12.36
C LEU A 38 -27.82 3.62 -11.59
N MET A 39 -27.99 3.03 -10.41
CA MET A 39 -29.14 3.31 -9.55
C MET A 39 -29.15 4.76 -9.04
N MET A 40 -28.00 5.31 -8.64
CA MET A 40 -27.89 6.73 -8.25
C MET A 40 -28.20 7.66 -9.43
N ILE A 41 -27.68 7.36 -10.62
CA ILE A 41 -27.99 8.11 -11.84
C ILE A 41 -29.49 8.04 -12.14
N GLY A 42 -30.09 6.85 -12.05
CA GLY A 42 -31.54 6.66 -12.24
C GLY A 42 -32.38 7.45 -11.22
N ALA A 43 -31.93 7.52 -9.97
CA ALA A 43 -32.58 8.33 -8.93
C ALA A 43 -32.53 9.83 -9.26
N LEU A 44 -31.36 10.33 -9.66
CA LEU A 44 -31.18 11.73 -10.10
C LEU A 44 -32.05 12.05 -11.32
N ILE A 45 -32.19 11.11 -12.25
CA ILE A 45 -33.08 11.28 -13.41
C ILE A 45 -34.53 11.45 -12.95
N CYS A 46 -35.00 10.60 -12.04
CA CYS A 46 -36.37 10.62 -11.55
C CYS A 46 -36.69 11.85 -10.69
N LEU A 47 -35.72 12.36 -9.92
CA LEU A 47 -35.93 13.37 -8.88
C LEU A 47 -35.41 14.77 -9.23
N ASP A 48 -34.48 14.91 -10.16
CA ASP A 48 -33.87 16.23 -10.45
C ASP A 48 -33.89 16.60 -11.93
N PHE A 49 -33.71 15.63 -12.84
CA PHE A 49 -33.61 15.93 -14.28
C PHE A 49 -34.95 15.98 -15.02
N ILE A 50 -35.96 15.23 -14.56
CA ILE A 50 -37.30 15.31 -15.14
C ILE A 50 -38.00 16.56 -14.58
N PRO A 51 -38.49 17.48 -15.44
CA PRO A 51 -39.24 18.66 -15.00
C PRO A 51 -40.43 18.25 -14.13
N GLU A 52 -40.71 19.01 -13.07
CA GLU A 52 -41.78 18.69 -12.10
C GLU A 52 -43.14 18.45 -12.77
N GLU A 53 -43.44 19.20 -13.83
CA GLU A 53 -44.69 19.07 -14.62
C GLU A 53 -44.87 17.69 -15.28
N LYS A 54 -43.78 16.94 -15.51
CA LYS A 54 -43.79 15.60 -16.11
C LYS A 54 -43.51 14.49 -15.11
N ARG A 55 -43.29 14.84 -13.84
CA ARG A 55 -42.92 13.91 -12.79
C ARG A 55 -44.17 13.37 -12.11
N THR A 56 -44.45 12.10 -12.34
CA THR A 56 -45.57 11.41 -11.68
C THR A 56 -45.19 10.99 -10.25
N ASP A 57 -46.18 10.76 -9.41
CA ASP A 57 -45.98 10.23 -8.05
C ASP A 57 -45.20 8.90 -8.08
N THR A 58 -45.47 8.06 -9.08
CA THR A 58 -44.76 6.78 -9.28
C THR A 58 -43.27 6.98 -9.59
N LEU A 59 -42.92 7.97 -10.42
CA LEU A 59 -41.51 8.33 -10.71
C LEU A 59 -40.81 8.86 -9.47
N THR A 60 -41.51 9.65 -8.65
CA THR A 60 -40.98 10.18 -7.39
C THR A 60 -40.72 9.07 -6.38
N VAL A 61 -41.67 8.15 -6.19
CA VAL A 61 -41.50 6.97 -5.33
C VAL A 61 -40.35 6.08 -5.83
N LEU A 62 -40.27 5.83 -7.13
CA LEU A 62 -39.18 5.07 -7.73
C LEU A 62 -37.82 5.73 -7.46
N GLY A 63 -37.72 7.06 -7.58
CA GLY A 63 -36.53 7.82 -7.27
C GLY A 63 -36.04 7.60 -5.84
N TYR A 64 -36.94 7.72 -4.84
CA TYR A 64 -36.59 7.48 -3.44
C TYR A 64 -36.19 6.03 -3.16
N VAL A 65 -36.86 5.05 -3.80
CA VAL A 65 -36.49 3.63 -3.69
C VAL A 65 -35.08 3.39 -4.25
N LEU A 66 -34.74 4.01 -5.39
CA LEU A 66 -33.40 3.92 -5.98
C LEU A 66 -32.33 4.55 -5.07
N ILE A 67 -32.61 5.66 -4.39
CA ILE A 67 -31.71 6.23 -3.37
C ILE A 67 -31.51 5.23 -2.23
N GLY A 68 -32.59 4.70 -1.66
CA GLY A 68 -32.52 3.75 -0.54
C GLY A 68 -31.75 2.48 -0.89
N ALA A 69 -32.00 1.91 -2.08
CA ALA A 69 -31.28 0.75 -2.59
C ALA A 69 -29.80 1.05 -2.85
N SER A 70 -29.47 2.23 -3.38
CA SER A 70 -28.09 2.66 -3.60
C SER A 70 -27.33 2.79 -2.27
N LEU A 71 -27.95 3.38 -1.24
CA LEU A 71 -27.34 3.55 0.07
C LEU A 71 -27.08 2.20 0.76
N ALA A 72 -28.05 1.28 0.72
CA ALA A 72 -27.88 -0.07 1.22
C ALA A 72 -26.76 -0.81 0.45
N GLY A 73 -26.71 -0.65 -0.88
CA GLY A 73 -25.66 -1.17 -1.73
C GLY A 73 -24.27 -0.65 -1.36
N LEU A 74 -24.12 0.64 -1.08
CA LEU A 74 -22.85 1.24 -0.65
C LEU A 74 -22.34 0.66 0.68
N ILE A 75 -23.23 0.44 1.65
CA ILE A 75 -22.88 -0.18 2.93
C ILE A 75 -22.35 -1.60 2.72
N VAL A 76 -23.07 -2.40 1.93
CA VAL A 76 -22.67 -3.77 1.58
C VAL A 76 -21.33 -3.75 0.84
N LEU A 77 -21.16 -2.85 -0.12
CA LEU A 77 -19.93 -2.73 -0.90
C LEU A 77 -18.74 -2.33 -0.02
N ALA A 78 -18.92 -1.43 0.95
CA ALA A 78 -17.89 -1.07 1.93
C ALA A 78 -17.44 -2.28 2.77
N ILE A 79 -18.39 -3.11 3.22
CA ILE A 79 -18.10 -4.35 3.96
C ILE A 79 -17.34 -5.33 3.06
N PHE A 80 -17.79 -5.58 1.83
CA PHE A 80 -17.09 -6.47 0.89
C PHE A 80 -15.72 -5.94 0.43
N GLN A 81 -15.57 -4.63 0.31
CA GLN A 81 -14.28 -3.99 -0.01
C GLN A 81 -13.29 -4.19 1.13
N SER A 82 -13.71 -4.03 2.39
CA SER A 82 -12.88 -4.37 3.56
C SER A 82 -12.45 -5.84 3.57
N MET A 83 -13.34 -6.74 3.13
CA MET A 83 -13.04 -8.17 3.06
C MET A 83 -12.16 -8.55 1.87
N SER A 84 -12.16 -7.80 0.77
CA SER A 84 -11.43 -8.12 -0.47
C SER A 84 -10.03 -7.51 -0.55
N THR A 85 -9.67 -6.57 0.32
CA THR A 85 -8.31 -6.04 0.38
C THR A 85 -7.44 -6.83 1.35
N SER A 86 -6.14 -6.90 1.09
CA SER A 86 -5.11 -7.36 2.04
C SER A 86 -4.69 -6.27 3.02
N ARG A 87 -5.52 -5.21 3.09
CA ARG A 87 -5.35 -4.05 3.94
C ARG A 87 -6.47 -4.01 4.97
N ASP A 88 -6.18 -3.46 6.14
CA ASP A 88 -7.18 -3.16 7.16
C ASP A 88 -8.05 -1.96 6.72
N ASN A 89 -9.08 -1.62 7.50
CA ASN A 89 -9.97 -0.50 7.23
C ASN A 89 -9.25 0.87 7.16
N ASN A 90 -7.99 0.94 7.61
CA ASN A 90 -7.14 2.12 7.56
C ASN A 90 -6.14 2.08 6.38
N GLY A 91 -6.24 1.10 5.48
CA GLY A 91 -5.35 0.96 4.34
C GLY A 91 -3.98 0.37 4.66
N ASN A 92 -3.74 -0.17 5.86
CA ASN A 92 -2.47 -0.79 6.24
C ASN A 92 -2.46 -2.27 5.89
N ARG A 93 -1.33 -2.80 5.43
CA ARG A 93 -1.18 -4.25 5.22
C ARG A 93 -1.41 -5.02 6.52
N LEU A 94 -1.93 -6.25 6.41
CA LEU A 94 -2.10 -7.11 7.57
C LEU A 94 -0.75 -7.36 8.29
N PRO A 95 -0.73 -7.50 9.63
CA PRO A 95 0.50 -7.59 10.41
C PRO A 95 1.47 -8.69 9.95
N ALA A 96 0.95 -9.84 9.49
CA ALA A 96 1.77 -10.93 9.00
C ALA A 96 2.55 -10.56 7.74
N TYR A 97 1.96 -9.77 6.84
CA TYR A 97 2.60 -9.31 5.61
C TYR A 97 3.62 -8.20 5.91
N SER A 98 3.26 -7.24 6.77
CA SER A 98 4.20 -6.21 7.22
C SER A 98 5.40 -6.80 7.95
N ALA A 99 5.22 -7.90 8.69
CA ALA A 99 6.34 -8.61 9.32
C ALA A 99 7.27 -9.26 8.28
N ALA A 100 6.75 -9.81 7.17
CA ALA A 100 7.60 -10.30 6.08
C ALA A 100 8.40 -9.16 5.43
N MET A 101 7.77 -8.00 5.19
CA MET A 101 8.47 -6.81 4.70
C MET A 101 9.57 -6.37 5.67
N LEU A 102 9.31 -6.39 6.99
CA LEU A 102 10.31 -6.05 7.99
C LEU A 102 11.49 -7.03 7.97
N LEU A 103 11.24 -8.34 7.92
CA LEU A 103 12.30 -9.35 7.88
C LEU A 103 13.14 -9.21 6.61
N PHE A 104 12.50 -9.06 5.44
CA PHE A 104 13.19 -8.79 4.18
C PHE A 104 14.07 -7.55 4.26
N ALA A 105 13.53 -6.44 4.79
CA ALA A 105 14.24 -5.19 4.90
C ALA A 105 15.44 -5.27 5.86
N ARG A 106 15.30 -5.99 6.98
CA ARG A 106 16.41 -6.21 7.93
C ARG A 106 17.54 -7.02 7.30
N GLU A 107 17.21 -8.03 6.50
CA GLU A 107 18.22 -8.91 5.89
C GLU A 107 18.91 -8.28 4.69
N ASN A 108 18.17 -7.56 3.85
CA ASN A 108 18.67 -7.12 2.55
C ASN A 108 18.91 -5.60 2.45
N LEU A 109 18.30 -4.80 3.34
CA LEU A 109 18.25 -3.33 3.21
C LEU A 109 18.77 -2.58 4.43
N SER A 110 19.22 -3.24 5.50
CA SER A 110 19.71 -2.57 6.72
C SER A 110 21.17 -2.10 6.63
N SER A 111 21.92 -2.59 5.64
CA SER A 111 23.34 -2.27 5.42
C SER A 111 23.54 -1.52 4.09
N GLY A 112 24.72 -0.94 3.87
CA GLY A 112 25.08 -0.25 2.61
C GLY A 112 24.52 1.17 2.45
N TRP A 113 23.99 1.77 3.52
CA TRP A 113 23.58 3.17 3.52
C TRP A 113 24.79 4.09 3.67
N HIS A 114 24.84 5.14 2.86
CA HIS A 114 25.91 6.14 2.89
C HIS A 114 25.38 7.49 3.35
N VAL A 115 26.09 8.10 4.30
CA VAL A 115 25.83 9.45 4.81
C VAL A 115 27.05 10.30 4.58
N GLU A 116 26.87 11.39 3.84
CA GLU A 116 27.94 12.34 3.49
C GLU A 116 27.59 13.70 4.08
N ASN A 117 28.41 14.23 5.00
CA ASN A 117 28.17 15.51 5.67
C ASN A 117 26.76 15.63 6.30
N GLY A 118 26.24 14.53 6.84
CA GLY A 118 24.90 14.46 7.44
C GLY A 118 23.75 14.32 6.44
N LEU A 119 24.02 14.28 5.13
CA LEU A 119 23.03 14.03 4.09
C LEU A 119 23.05 12.55 3.68
N LEU A 120 21.88 11.91 3.73
CA LEU A 120 21.65 10.60 3.13
C LEU A 120 20.82 10.77 1.85
N THR A 121 21.31 10.24 0.73
CA THR A 121 20.60 10.30 -0.56
C THR A 121 20.47 8.90 -1.15
N PHE A 122 19.28 8.57 -1.64
CA PHE A 122 19.03 7.33 -2.38
C PHE A 122 17.95 7.54 -3.44
N CYS A 123 17.85 6.62 -4.39
CA CYS A 123 16.76 6.61 -5.34
C CYS A 123 16.14 5.21 -5.43
N ILE A 124 14.84 5.17 -5.69
CA ILE A 124 14.08 3.95 -5.90
C ILE A 124 13.78 3.88 -7.39
N SER A 125 14.33 2.88 -8.08
CA SER A 125 14.04 2.62 -9.48
C SER A 125 13.04 1.48 -9.61
N VAL A 126 12.02 1.68 -10.43
CA VAL A 126 10.96 0.71 -10.67
C VAL A 126 10.71 0.64 -12.17
N THR A 127 10.73 -0.56 -12.73
CA THR A 127 10.28 -0.81 -14.11
C THR A 127 8.92 -1.48 -14.06
N THR A 128 7.94 -0.92 -14.76
CA THR A 128 6.57 -1.45 -14.80
C THR A 128 6.45 -2.56 -15.85
N GLY A 129 5.64 -3.57 -15.54
CA GLY A 129 5.32 -4.65 -16.46
C GLY A 129 4.14 -4.32 -17.37
N ALA A 130 3.90 -5.16 -18.38
CA ALA A 130 2.77 -5.02 -19.30
C ALA A 130 1.40 -5.15 -18.60
N GLU A 131 1.35 -5.82 -17.44
CA GLU A 131 0.14 -5.88 -16.60
C GLU A 131 0.08 -4.71 -15.63
N GLN A 132 -1.05 -4.00 -15.60
CA GLN A 132 -1.29 -2.90 -14.66
C GLN A 132 -1.03 -3.32 -13.21
N GLY A 133 -0.14 -2.58 -12.55
CA GLY A 133 0.18 -2.77 -11.13
C GLY A 133 1.20 -3.85 -10.82
N LYS A 134 1.80 -4.51 -11.83
CA LYS A 134 2.97 -5.37 -11.64
C LYS A 134 4.26 -4.63 -11.96
N PHE A 135 5.25 -4.80 -11.11
CA PHE A 135 6.60 -4.31 -11.32
C PHE A 135 7.47 -5.45 -11.86
N ASN A 136 8.21 -5.18 -12.94
CA ASN A 136 9.17 -6.12 -13.50
C ASN A 136 10.44 -6.15 -12.64
N THR A 137 10.98 -4.97 -12.33
CA THR A 137 12.19 -4.84 -11.51
C THR A 137 12.01 -3.70 -10.51
N VAL A 138 12.61 -3.87 -9.34
CA VAL A 138 12.70 -2.84 -8.30
C VAL A 138 14.16 -2.79 -7.87
N SER A 139 14.76 -1.61 -7.89
CA SER A 139 16.14 -1.41 -7.46
C SER A 139 16.24 -0.26 -6.47
N LEU A 140 17.09 -0.43 -5.47
CA LEU A 140 17.53 0.61 -4.57
C LEU A 140 18.89 1.12 -5.04
N ILE A 141 18.96 2.40 -5.37
CA ILE A 141 20.20 3.08 -5.78
C ILE A 141 20.70 3.90 -4.60
N ARG A 142 21.90 3.60 -4.12
CA ARG A 142 22.57 4.32 -3.03
C ARG A 142 23.96 4.71 -3.50
N LYS A 143 24.22 6.01 -3.58
CA LYS A 143 25.48 6.53 -4.13
C LYS A 143 25.75 5.94 -5.53
N GLU A 144 26.74 5.06 -5.67
CA GLU A 144 27.16 4.41 -6.92
C GLU A 144 26.71 2.95 -7.02
N GLU A 145 26.06 2.42 -5.98
CA GLU A 145 25.57 1.04 -5.95
C GLU A 145 24.11 1.00 -6.40
N LYS A 146 23.80 0.12 -7.36
CA LYS A 146 22.43 -0.26 -7.72
C LYS A 146 22.17 -1.69 -7.23
N LEU A 147 21.35 -1.80 -6.19
CA LEU A 147 20.92 -3.08 -5.63
C LEU A 147 19.56 -3.46 -6.23
N GLU A 148 19.50 -4.54 -6.99
CA GLU A 148 18.22 -5.10 -7.45
C GLU A 148 17.59 -5.98 -6.36
N LEU A 149 16.28 -5.81 -6.13
CA LEU A 149 15.56 -6.47 -5.06
C LEU A 149 14.80 -7.68 -5.61
N ASP A 150 15.12 -8.88 -5.12
CA ASP A 150 14.29 -10.06 -5.36
C ASP A 150 13.03 -10.01 -4.49
N LEU A 151 11.92 -9.58 -5.10
CA LEU A 151 10.62 -9.47 -4.45
C LEU A 151 9.68 -10.63 -4.79
N SER A 152 10.21 -11.73 -5.35
CA SER A 152 9.43 -12.90 -5.79
C SER A 152 8.57 -13.50 -4.66
N GLY A 153 9.08 -13.52 -3.43
CA GLY A 153 8.34 -14.00 -2.25
C GLY A 153 7.08 -13.19 -1.91
N PHE A 154 6.88 -12.00 -2.49
CA PHE A 154 5.66 -11.21 -2.37
C PHE A 154 4.64 -11.46 -3.50
N SER A 155 4.94 -12.35 -4.45
CA SER A 155 4.03 -12.80 -5.53
C SER A 155 3.40 -11.66 -6.34
N GLY A 156 4.14 -10.56 -6.55
CA GLY A 156 3.67 -9.41 -7.33
C GLY A 156 2.52 -8.64 -6.69
N THR A 157 2.30 -8.77 -5.37
CA THR A 157 1.21 -8.09 -4.66
C THR A 157 1.59 -6.70 -4.14
N LEU A 158 2.88 -6.34 -4.18
CA LEU A 158 3.38 -5.05 -3.69
C LEU A 158 2.90 -3.90 -4.58
N THR A 159 2.47 -2.82 -3.95
CA THR A 159 2.18 -1.52 -4.60
C THR A 159 3.37 -0.58 -4.47
N MET A 160 3.38 0.53 -5.20
CA MET A 160 4.46 1.53 -5.12
C MET A 160 4.65 2.06 -3.68
N GLN A 161 3.55 2.23 -2.95
CA GLN A 161 3.59 2.59 -1.53
C GLN A 161 4.24 1.50 -0.67
N ASP A 162 4.00 0.23 -0.96
CA ASP A 162 4.61 -0.87 -0.20
C ASP A 162 6.12 -0.96 -0.51
N ILE A 163 6.56 -0.67 -1.74
CA ILE A 163 7.98 -0.57 -2.09
C ILE A 163 8.67 0.54 -1.28
N LEU A 164 8.07 1.73 -1.24
CA LEU A 164 8.59 2.83 -0.42
C LEU A 164 8.65 2.42 1.06
N GLU A 165 7.59 1.80 1.58
CA GLU A 165 7.54 1.34 2.97
C GLU A 165 8.62 0.29 3.27
N LEU A 166 8.84 -0.67 2.37
CA LEU A 166 9.89 -1.69 2.47
C LEU A 166 11.29 -1.06 2.57
N ILE A 167 11.59 -0.13 1.66
CA ILE A 167 12.89 0.54 1.61
C ILE A 167 13.10 1.42 2.85
N LEU A 168 12.05 2.11 3.29
CA LEU A 168 12.09 2.90 4.52
C LEU A 168 12.25 2.04 5.77
N TYR A 169 11.72 0.81 5.81
CA TYR A 169 11.96 -0.09 6.94
C TYR A 169 13.45 -0.45 7.05
N GLY A 170 14.13 -0.67 5.92
CA GLY A 170 15.58 -0.90 5.90
C GLY A 170 16.36 0.32 6.36
N LEU A 171 15.96 1.50 5.89
CA LEU A 171 16.54 2.77 6.32
C LEU A 171 16.33 3.00 7.83
N PHE A 172 15.13 2.79 8.35
CA PHE A 172 14.86 3.00 9.78
C PHE A 172 15.64 2.03 10.65
N ASP A 173 15.74 0.77 10.25
CA ASP A 173 16.56 -0.21 10.95
C ASP A 173 18.04 0.19 10.95
N PHE A 174 18.58 0.66 9.81
CA PHE A 174 19.92 1.23 9.74
C PHE A 174 20.12 2.38 10.73
N LEU A 175 19.18 3.34 10.75
CA LEU A 175 19.27 4.51 11.63
C LEU A 175 19.11 4.19 13.12
N GLU A 176 18.36 3.14 13.46
CA GLU A 176 18.20 2.71 14.85
C GLU A 176 19.42 1.92 15.36
N ASN A 177 20.11 1.19 14.49
CA ASN A 177 21.25 0.35 14.85
C ASN A 177 22.62 1.03 14.66
N ASN A 178 22.68 2.20 14.03
CA ASN A 178 23.93 2.92 13.77
C ASN A 178 23.86 4.34 14.34
N ALA A 179 24.92 4.75 15.05
CA ALA A 179 25.05 6.10 15.57
C ALA A 179 25.50 7.07 14.46
N VAL A 180 24.58 7.43 13.56
CA VAL A 180 24.86 8.33 12.42
C VAL A 180 24.15 9.67 12.62
N GLN A 181 24.89 10.77 12.51
CA GLN A 181 24.31 12.10 12.58
C GLN A 181 23.70 12.45 11.22
N ILE A 182 22.37 12.59 11.17
CA ILE A 182 21.65 12.98 9.96
C ILE A 182 21.04 14.37 10.12
N THR A 183 21.36 15.24 9.17
CA THR A 183 20.76 16.57 9.00
C THR A 183 19.63 16.55 7.96
N ALA A 184 19.77 15.73 6.91
CA ALA A 184 18.77 15.59 5.87
C ALA A 184 18.77 14.20 5.21
N ILE A 185 17.61 13.78 4.73
CA ILE A 185 17.43 12.58 3.91
C ILE A 185 16.68 12.98 2.65
N LYS A 186 17.24 12.68 1.48
CA LYS A 186 16.63 12.87 0.18
C LYS A 186 16.34 11.52 -0.48
N CYS A 187 15.19 11.45 -1.16
CA CYS A 187 14.91 10.36 -2.08
C CYS A 187 14.56 10.88 -3.46
N CYS A 188 14.76 10.06 -4.48
CA CYS A 188 14.16 10.25 -5.78
C CYS A 188 13.53 8.95 -6.29
N PHE A 189 12.59 9.05 -7.22
CA PHE A 189 11.95 7.88 -7.85
C PHE A 189 12.28 7.86 -9.33
N TRP A 190 12.63 6.70 -9.86
CA TRP A 190 12.80 6.46 -11.29
C TRP A 190 11.71 5.47 -11.69
N VAL A 191 10.85 5.86 -12.61
CA VAL A 191 9.78 4.98 -13.13
C VAL A 191 10.03 4.84 -14.61
N ASP A 192 10.29 3.61 -15.07
CA ASP A 192 10.59 3.32 -16.48
C ASP A 192 11.67 4.26 -17.05
N GLU A 193 12.78 4.35 -16.32
CA GLU A 193 13.95 5.21 -16.62
C GLU A 193 13.69 6.72 -16.55
N VAL A 194 12.46 7.15 -16.30
CA VAL A 194 12.12 8.56 -16.09
C VAL A 194 12.40 8.94 -14.64
N ARG A 195 13.42 9.78 -14.43
CA ARG A 195 13.77 10.33 -13.12
C ARG A 195 12.77 11.39 -12.68
N GLY A 196 12.08 11.11 -11.57
CA GLY A 196 11.27 12.05 -10.83
C GLY A 196 12.11 13.03 -10.00
N LYS A 197 11.42 14.04 -9.44
CA LYS A 197 12.03 15.08 -8.63
C LYS A 197 12.60 14.52 -7.32
N GLU A 198 13.72 15.09 -6.86
CA GLU A 198 14.22 14.83 -5.51
C GLU A 198 13.30 15.42 -4.46
N GLU A 199 12.98 14.61 -3.45
CA GLU A 199 12.18 15.02 -2.31
C GLU A 199 12.93 14.80 -1.00
N PHE A 200 12.80 15.77 -0.09
CA PHE A 200 13.28 15.61 1.27
C PHE A 200 12.31 14.75 2.09
N LEU A 201 12.79 13.62 2.59
CA LEU A 201 12.04 12.76 3.52
C LEU A 201 12.20 13.21 4.97
N TYR A 202 13.37 13.75 5.29
CA TYR A 202 13.73 14.32 6.58
C TYR A 202 14.62 15.54 6.36
N ARG A 203 14.39 16.61 7.10
CA ARG A 203 15.23 17.81 7.10
C ARG A 203 14.96 18.61 8.37
N ASP A 204 15.98 19.29 8.90
CA ASP A 204 15.84 20.24 10.01
C ASP A 204 15.15 19.62 11.25
N GLY A 205 15.50 18.38 11.58
CA GLY A 205 14.93 17.67 12.73
C GLY A 205 13.55 17.05 12.49
N LYS A 206 12.96 17.19 11.30
CA LYS A 206 11.56 16.83 11.04
C LYS A 206 11.42 15.84 9.89
N TRP A 207 10.59 14.81 10.11
CA TRP A 207 10.13 13.90 9.08
C TRP A 207 8.94 14.50 8.32
N ARG A 208 8.87 14.29 7.00
CA ARG A 208 7.65 14.55 6.24
C ARG A 208 6.50 13.70 6.77
N TRP A 209 5.27 14.21 6.65
CA TRP A 209 4.07 13.57 7.22
C TRP A 209 3.91 12.10 6.80
N LEU A 210 4.02 11.80 5.50
CA LEU A 210 3.95 10.43 4.99
C LEU A 210 5.00 9.52 5.65
N VAL A 211 6.24 9.98 5.73
CA VAL A 211 7.37 9.23 6.29
C VAL A 211 7.21 9.03 7.79
N ARG A 212 6.69 10.03 8.51
CA ARG A 212 6.34 9.93 9.93
C ARG A 212 5.28 8.85 10.16
N THR A 213 4.27 8.76 9.31
CA THR A 213 3.24 7.71 9.38
C THR A 213 3.86 6.33 9.15
N ILE A 214 4.69 6.18 8.11
CA ILE A 214 5.41 4.92 7.83
C ILE A 214 6.33 4.53 8.99
N LYS A 215 7.05 5.49 9.60
CA LYS A 215 7.88 5.27 10.79
C LYS A 215 7.05 4.79 12.00
N GLY A 216 5.84 5.31 12.17
CA GLY A 216 4.89 4.82 13.16
C GLY A 216 4.49 3.36 12.93
N ARG A 217 4.20 3.00 11.67
CA ARG A 217 3.91 1.61 11.28
C ARG A 217 5.09 0.69 11.51
N TYR A 218 6.28 1.08 11.06
CA TYR A 218 7.53 0.35 11.31
C TYR A 218 7.68 -0.02 12.79
N ARG A 219 7.53 0.94 13.70
CA ARG A 219 7.61 0.70 15.15
C ARG A 219 6.56 -0.30 15.65
N ASN A 220 5.34 -0.23 15.12
CA ASN A 220 4.28 -1.18 15.48
C ASN A 220 4.58 -2.59 14.96
N VAL A 221 5.12 -2.71 13.75
CA VAL A 221 5.53 -3.98 13.15
C VAL A 221 6.71 -4.59 13.91
N VAL A 222 7.70 -3.78 14.31
CA VAL A 222 8.82 -4.23 15.18
C VAL A 222 8.29 -4.77 16.51
N LYS A 223 7.38 -4.04 17.17
CA LYS A 223 6.73 -4.52 18.42
C LYS A 223 6.00 -5.84 18.21
N TYR A 224 5.26 -5.97 17.11
CA TYR A 224 4.56 -7.20 16.75
C TYR A 224 5.55 -8.36 16.50
N ALA A 225 6.61 -8.11 15.73
CA ALA A 225 7.62 -9.10 15.38
C ALA A 225 8.37 -9.61 16.62
N ARG A 226 8.73 -8.72 17.56
CA ARG A 226 9.30 -9.11 18.87
C ARG A 226 8.34 -9.95 19.70
N ARG A 227 7.06 -9.54 19.81
CA ARG A 227 6.03 -10.34 20.52
C ARG A 227 5.81 -11.73 19.93
N LYS A 228 6.10 -11.90 18.63
CA LYS A 228 6.01 -13.17 17.91
C LYS A 228 7.35 -13.91 17.81
N ASN A 229 8.40 -13.44 18.51
CA ASN A 229 9.75 -14.00 18.48
C ASN A 229 10.35 -14.13 17.06
N LEU A 230 9.93 -13.25 16.13
CA LEU A 230 10.47 -13.23 14.77
C LEU A 230 11.83 -12.52 14.72
N ILE A 231 11.99 -11.50 15.56
CA ILE A 231 13.21 -10.72 15.76
C ILE A 231 13.48 -10.57 17.26
N ALA A 232 14.74 -10.29 17.61
CA ALA A 232 15.16 -9.98 18.97
C ALA A 232 14.73 -8.57 19.43
#